data_AF-A0A7V5K2A6-F1
#
_entry.id   AF-A0A7V5K2A6-F1
#
_cell.length_a   1.000
_cell.length_b   1.000
_cell.length_c   1.000
_cell.angle_alpha   90.00
_cell.angle_beta   90.00
_cell.angle_gamma   90.00
#
_symmetry.space_group_name_H-M   'P 1'
#
loop_
_entity.id
_entity.type
_entity.pdbx_description
1 polymer ?
#
loop_
_entity_poly.entity_id
_entity_poly.type
_entity_poly.pdbx_seq_one_letter_code
_entity_poly.pdbx_strand_id
1 'polypeptide(L)'
;NSVTSKVAIIGPSLTPDHDVDYCFDRVCLDRPLINYRGNCGNLSGAVGPFAIEEGILRAHEPLIRMRIFQANTDKTILAKVPLKGGKYEREGDHSIPGVPGTGARIALRFLDPGGSVTGKLLPRSVLCPVSPP
;
A
#
# COMPACT_ATOMS: atom_id res chain seq x y z
N ASN A 1 16.44 4.82 -11.40
CA ASN A 1 15.90 5.61 -10.27
C ASN A 1 15.25 4.64 -9.27
N SER A 2 15.47 4.77 -7.97
CA SER A 2 14.94 3.84 -6.95
C SER A 2 13.42 3.98 -6.71
N VAL A 3 12.81 5.10 -7.13
CA VAL A 3 11.35 5.25 -7.06
C VAL A 3 10.61 4.50 -8.18
N THR A 4 11.31 4.15 -9.27
CA THR A 4 10.77 3.40 -10.42
C THR A 4 11.30 1.96 -10.50
N SER A 5 11.92 1.45 -9.43
CA SER A 5 12.45 0.08 -9.34
C SER A 5 11.84 -0.60 -8.12
N LYS A 6 10.58 -0.99 -8.28
CA LYS A 6 9.69 -1.46 -7.22
C LYS A 6 8.74 -2.50 -7.79
N VAL A 7 8.35 -3.47 -6.98
CA VAL A 7 7.39 -4.51 -7.36
C VAL A 7 6.28 -4.57 -6.31
N ALA A 8 5.06 -4.79 -6.78
CA ALA A 8 3.91 -5.17 -5.97
C ALA A 8 3.44 -6.56 -6.42
N ILE A 9 3.37 -7.50 -5.50
CA ILE A 9 2.74 -8.81 -5.72
C ILE A 9 1.39 -8.76 -5.02
N ILE A 10 0.32 -8.99 -5.78
CA ILE A 10 -1.06 -8.84 -5.31
C ILE A 10 -1.83 -10.10 -5.69
N GLY A 11 -2.61 -10.63 -4.76
CA GLY A 11 -3.44 -11.81 -4.97
C GLY A 11 -4.65 -11.85 -4.03
N PRO A 12 -5.55 -12.83 -4.22
CA PRO A 12 -6.61 -13.11 -3.26
C PRO A 12 -6.02 -13.31 -1.86
N SER A 13 -6.68 -12.78 -0.83
CA SER A 13 -6.14 -12.93 0.52
C SER A 13 -6.27 -14.35 1.05
N LEU A 14 -5.22 -14.83 1.71
CA LEU A 14 -5.26 -16.04 2.55
C LEU A 14 -5.49 -15.71 4.03
N THR A 15 -5.51 -14.42 4.37
CA THR A 15 -5.66 -13.93 5.74
C THR A 15 -7.14 -13.66 6.04
N PRO A 16 -7.70 -14.18 7.14
CA PRO A 16 -9.07 -13.88 7.52
C PRO A 16 -9.35 -12.37 7.53
N ASP A 17 -10.58 -12.02 7.16
CA ASP A 17 -11.09 -10.65 7.11
C ASP A 17 -10.37 -9.71 6.13
N HIS A 18 -9.51 -10.19 5.23
CA HIS A 18 -8.87 -9.36 4.20
C HIS A 18 -9.37 -9.74 2.81
N ASP A 19 -9.44 -8.73 1.94
CA ASP A 19 -9.91 -8.91 0.56
C ASP A 19 -8.76 -9.34 -0.35
N VAL A 20 -7.56 -8.77 -0.13
CA VAL A 20 -6.36 -9.04 -0.93
C VAL A 20 -5.09 -9.05 -0.07
N ASP A 21 -4.13 -9.87 -0.47
CA ASP A 21 -2.77 -9.84 0.06
C ASP A 21 -1.87 -8.98 -0.85
N TYR A 22 -0.98 -8.21 -0.23
CA TYR A 22 -0.04 -7.33 -0.91
C TYR A 22 1.37 -7.48 -0.33
N CYS A 23 2.32 -7.84 -1.19
CA CYS A 23 3.76 -7.83 -0.90
C CYS A 23 4.46 -6.71 -1.69
N PHE A 24 5.32 -5.95 -1.01
CA PHE A 24 6.17 -4.91 -1.56
C PHE A 24 7.63 -5.34 -1.57
N ASP A 25 8.22 -5.27 -2.75
CA ASP A 25 9.63 -5.58 -2.94
C ASP A 25 10.36 -4.43 -3.62
N ARG A 26 11.53 -4.09 -3.09
CA ARG A 26 12.46 -3.13 -3.71
C ARG A 26 13.55 -3.89 -4.44
N VAL A 27 13.68 -3.63 -5.73
CA VAL A 27 14.78 -4.17 -6.54
C VAL A 27 16.00 -3.25 -6.41
N CYS A 28 17.16 -3.81 -6.07
CA CYS A 28 18.41 -3.06 -6.06
C CYS A 28 18.82 -2.71 -7.49
N LEU A 29 19.37 -1.50 -7.69
CA LEU A 29 19.77 -1.03 -9.03
C LEU A 29 21.17 -1.52 -9.44
N ASP A 30 22.01 -1.78 -8.46
CA ASP A 30 23.45 -1.99 -8.59
C ASP A 30 23.87 -3.44 -8.35
N ARG A 31 22.95 -4.29 -7.89
CA ARG A 31 23.21 -5.69 -7.55
C ARG A 31 21.95 -6.55 -7.68
N PRO A 32 22.10 -7.86 -7.92
CA PRO A 32 20.97 -8.80 -8.07
C PRO A 32 20.38 -9.15 -6.69
N LEU A 33 19.81 -8.15 -6.01
CA LEU A 33 19.20 -8.29 -4.69
C LEU A 33 17.79 -7.70 -4.71
N ILE A 34 16.87 -8.39 -4.05
CA ILE A 34 15.53 -7.90 -3.74
C ILE A 34 15.45 -7.69 -2.23
N ASN A 35 14.97 -6.51 -1.82
CA ASN A 35 14.70 -6.18 -0.43
C ASN A 35 13.19 -6.25 -0.15
N TYR A 36 12.82 -7.26 0.63
CA TYR A 36 11.46 -7.61 1.04
C TYR A 36 11.02 -6.92 2.35
N ARG A 37 11.80 -5.97 2.89
CA ARG A 37 11.49 -5.34 4.18
C ARG A 37 10.58 -4.12 4.04
N GLY A 38 9.53 -4.11 4.86
CA GLY A 38 8.67 -2.97 5.08
C GLY A 38 7.61 -2.80 3.98
N ASN A 39 6.94 -1.65 4.00
CA ASN A 39 5.88 -1.32 3.05
C ASN A 39 6.30 -0.13 2.16
N CYS A 40 5.70 -0.03 0.97
CA CYS A 40 5.71 1.20 0.18
C CYS A 40 4.32 1.83 0.13
N GLY A 41 4.15 2.94 0.86
CA GLY A 41 2.87 3.66 0.91
C GLY A 41 2.35 4.13 -0.46
N ASN A 42 3.26 4.48 -1.38
CA ASN A 42 2.87 4.88 -2.74
C ASN A 42 2.29 3.70 -3.54
N LEU A 43 2.94 2.53 -3.51
CA LEU A 43 2.44 1.35 -4.22
C LEU A 43 1.18 0.78 -3.57
N SER A 44 1.00 0.96 -2.26
CA SER A 44 -0.24 0.60 -1.57
C SER A 44 -1.48 1.26 -2.22
N GLY A 45 -1.32 2.45 -2.83
CA GLY A 45 -2.39 3.16 -3.54
C GLY A 45 -2.86 2.47 -4.81
N ALA A 46 -2.01 1.66 -5.45
CA ALA A 46 -2.34 0.94 -6.68
C ALA A 46 -2.99 -0.44 -6.42
N VAL A 47 -2.89 -0.97 -5.19
CA VAL A 47 -3.37 -2.33 -4.87
C VAL A 47 -4.86 -2.47 -5.12
N GLY A 48 -5.65 -1.50 -4.66
CA GLY A 48 -7.11 -1.54 -4.82
C GLY A 48 -7.55 -1.46 -6.28
N PRO A 49 -7.12 -0.44 -7.06
CA PRO A 49 -7.37 -0.40 -8.50
C PRO A 49 -6.98 -1.68 -9.23
N PHE A 50 -5.78 -2.21 -8.97
CA PHE A 50 -5.30 -3.44 -9.60
C PHE A 50 -6.20 -4.64 -9.29
N ALA A 51 -6.56 -4.84 -8.02
CA ALA A 51 -7.43 -5.96 -7.61
C ALA A 51 -8.82 -5.92 -8.26
N ILE A 52 -9.34 -4.71 -8.54
CA ILE A 52 -10.61 -4.52 -9.24
C ILE A 52 -10.46 -4.84 -10.73
N GLU A 53 -9.42 -4.32 -11.39
CA GLU A 53 -9.22 -4.53 -12.83
C GLU A 53 -8.92 -5.98 -13.19
N GLU A 54 -8.13 -6.67 -12.35
CA GLU A 54 -7.81 -8.09 -12.53
C GLU A 54 -8.95 -9.02 -12.06
N GLY A 55 -10.05 -8.48 -11.56
CA GLY A 55 -11.21 -9.26 -11.11
C GLY A 55 -10.96 -10.11 -9.86
N ILE A 56 -9.90 -9.83 -9.10
CA ILE A 56 -9.61 -10.46 -7.80
C ILE A 56 -10.73 -10.14 -6.81
N LEU A 57 -11.24 -8.92 -6.85
CA LEU A 57 -12.31 -8.44 -5.99
C LEU A 57 -13.48 -7.92 -6.83
N ARG A 58 -14.68 -8.44 -6.58
CA ARG A 58 -15.89 -7.90 -7.20
C ARG A 58 -16.25 -6.57 -6.55
N ALA A 59 -16.41 -5.54 -7.38
CA ALA A 59 -16.57 -4.19 -6.91
C ALA A 59 -18.02 -3.69 -7.04
N HIS A 60 -18.47 -2.90 -6.06
CA HIS A 60 -19.81 -2.32 -6.03
C HIS A 60 -19.73 -0.81 -6.07
N GLU A 61 -20.36 -0.20 -7.07
CA GLU A 61 -20.44 1.23 -7.23
C GLU A 61 -21.15 1.91 -6.04
N PRO A 62 -20.87 3.20 -5.79
CA PRO A 62 -19.88 4.06 -6.46
C PRO A 62 -18.48 4.00 -5.81
N LEU A 63 -18.32 3.20 -4.76
CA LEU A 63 -17.11 3.20 -3.94
C LEU A 63 -16.96 1.85 -3.26
N ILE A 64 -15.80 1.21 -3.44
CA ILE A 64 -15.44 0.03 -2.66
C ILE A 64 -14.57 0.40 -1.46
N ARG A 65 -14.82 -0.28 -0.35
CA ARG A 65 -13.94 -0.31 0.83
C ARG A 65 -13.33 -1.69 0.87
N MET A 66 -12.02 -1.77 1.00
CA MET A 66 -11.32 -3.05 1.08
C MET A 66 -10.25 -3.04 2.16
N ARG A 67 -9.98 -4.23 2.69
CA ARG A 67 -8.93 -4.58 3.64
C ARG A 67 -7.80 -5.27 2.88
N ILE A 68 -6.67 -4.59 2.81
CA ILE A 68 -5.44 -5.10 2.21
C ILE A 68 -4.56 -5.62 3.34
N PHE A 69 -4.18 -6.89 3.28
CA PHE A 69 -3.16 -7.44 4.17
C PHE A 69 -1.78 -7.14 3.59
N GLN A 70 -0.94 -6.42 4.34
CA GLN A 70 0.40 -6.08 3.92
C GLN A 70 1.39 -7.13 4.47
N ALA A 71 1.71 -8.13 3.65
CA ALA A 71 2.46 -9.32 4.03
C ALA A 71 3.89 -9.06 4.55
N ASN A 72 4.55 -7.97 4.17
CA ASN A 72 5.91 -7.68 4.65
C ASN A 72 5.95 -7.12 6.08
N THR A 73 4.79 -6.67 6.60
CA THR A 73 4.70 -5.96 7.88
C THR A 73 3.62 -6.52 8.81
N ASP A 74 2.85 -7.52 8.34
CA ASP A 74 1.68 -8.08 9.00
C ASP A 74 0.68 -7.00 9.44
N LYS A 75 0.51 -5.96 8.61
CA LYS A 75 -0.38 -4.83 8.89
C LYS A 75 -1.56 -4.78 7.94
N THR A 76 -2.67 -4.26 8.43
CA THR A 76 -3.85 -3.97 7.61
C THR A 76 -3.80 -2.55 7.06
N ILE A 77 -4.09 -2.42 5.77
CA ILE A 77 -4.37 -1.14 5.11
C ILE A 77 -5.83 -1.15 4.65
N LEU A 78 -6.62 -0.16 5.05
CA LEU A 78 -7.94 0.06 4.48
C LEU A 78 -7.80 0.97 3.25
N ALA A 79 -8.35 0.55 2.12
CA ALA A 79 -8.44 1.37 0.93
C ALA A 79 -9.89 1.72 0.61
N LYS A 80 -10.12 2.95 0.15
CA LYS A 80 -11.36 3.38 -0.48
C LYS A 80 -11.06 3.74 -1.93
N VAL A 81 -11.69 3.03 -2.86
CA VAL A 81 -11.46 3.20 -4.30
C VAL A 81 -12.78 3.57 -4.97
N PRO A 82 -12.87 4.72 -5.66
CA PRO A 82 -14.05 5.11 -6.42
C PRO A 82 -14.21 4.23 -7.66
N LEU A 83 -15.47 3.99 -8.04
CA LEU A 83 -15.83 3.11 -9.14
C LEU A 83 -16.83 3.81 -10.07
N LYS A 84 -16.71 3.53 -11.38
CA LYS A 84 -17.66 3.95 -12.41
C LYS A 84 -17.63 2.99 -13.58
N GLY A 85 -18.80 2.61 -14.08
CA GLY A 85 -18.95 1.62 -15.15
C GLY A 85 -18.41 0.24 -14.76
N GLY A 86 -18.50 -0.15 -13.48
CA GLY A 86 -17.96 -1.41 -12.97
C GLY A 86 -16.43 -1.50 -12.94
N LYS A 87 -15.71 -0.40 -13.18
CA LYS A 87 -14.24 -0.31 -13.11
C LYS A 87 -13.83 0.73 -12.08
N TYR A 88 -12.55 0.77 -11.71
CA TYR A 88 -12.04 1.88 -10.92
C TYR A 88 -12.13 3.18 -11.72
N GLU A 89 -12.59 4.24 -11.06
CA GLU A 89 -12.62 5.56 -11.65
C GLU A 89 -11.19 6.14 -11.65
N ARG A 90 -10.70 6.48 -12.84
CA ARG A 90 -9.35 7.04 -13.07
C ARG A 90 -9.36 8.56 -12.94
N GLU A 91 -10.41 9.16 -13.47
CA GLU A 91 -10.56 10.60 -13.60
C GLU A 91 -11.04 11.22 -12.29
N GLY A 92 -10.54 12.41 -12.01
CA GLY A 92 -10.93 13.18 -10.84
C GLY A 92 -10.17 14.49 -10.76
N ASP A 93 -10.47 15.27 -9.74
CA ASP A 93 -9.92 16.60 -9.49
C ASP A 93 -8.83 16.60 -8.41
N HIS A 94 -8.44 15.43 -7.89
CA HIS A 94 -7.46 15.32 -6.83
C HIS A 94 -6.04 15.36 -7.40
N SER A 95 -5.20 16.25 -6.87
CA SER A 95 -3.78 16.33 -7.19
C SER A 95 -2.91 15.93 -5.99
N ILE A 96 -1.71 15.42 -6.29
CA ILE A 96 -0.68 15.13 -5.29
C ILE A 96 0.66 15.74 -5.73
N PRO A 97 1.46 16.33 -4.82
CA PRO A 97 2.77 16.87 -5.18
C PRO A 97 3.68 15.81 -5.81
N GLY A 98 4.33 16.17 -6.91
CA GLY A 98 5.25 15.28 -7.63
C GLY A 98 4.63 14.46 -8.76
N VAL A 99 3.31 14.54 -8.97
CA VAL A 99 2.61 13.94 -10.12
C VAL A 99 1.86 15.03 -10.90
N PRO A 100 2.14 15.22 -12.20
CA PRO A 100 1.41 16.19 -13.02
C PRO A 100 -0.07 15.80 -13.20
N GLY A 101 -0.95 16.81 -13.26
CA GLY A 101 -2.38 16.63 -13.52
C GLY A 101 -3.19 16.26 -12.28
N THR A 102 -4.34 15.62 -12.50
CA THR A 102 -5.29 15.20 -11.46
C THR A 102 -5.79 13.79 -11.74
N GLY A 103 -6.38 13.15 -10.74
CA GLY A 103 -7.04 11.85 -10.87
C GLY A 103 -8.01 11.61 -9.72
N ALA A 104 -8.61 10.42 -9.72
CA ALA A 104 -9.53 10.02 -8.66
C ALA A 104 -8.81 9.84 -7.31
N ARG A 105 -9.46 10.26 -6.22
CA ARG A 105 -8.89 10.15 -4.88
C ARG A 105 -9.00 8.73 -4.34
N ILE A 106 -7.85 8.08 -4.11
CA ILE A 106 -7.74 6.82 -3.38
C ILE A 106 -7.36 7.13 -1.94
N ALA A 107 -8.25 6.80 -0.99
CA ALA A 107 -7.98 7.04 0.43
C ALA A 107 -7.43 5.77 1.09
N LEU A 108 -6.22 5.87 1.66
CA LEU A 108 -5.59 4.80 2.43
C LEU A 108 -5.62 5.14 3.92
N ARG A 109 -5.95 4.15 4.75
CA ARG A 109 -5.82 4.22 6.21
C ARG A 109 -5.02 3.02 6.70
N PHE A 110 -3.87 3.30 7.30
CA PHE A 110 -3.00 2.29 7.89
C PHE A 110 -3.47 2.00 9.31
N LEU A 111 -3.89 0.76 9.59
CA LEU A 111 -4.31 0.35 10.94
C LEU A 111 -3.08 -0.11 11.72
N ASP A 112 -2.92 0.44 12.93
CA ASP A 112 -1.85 0.12 13.87
C ASP A 112 -0.44 -0.06 13.23
N PRO A 113 0.05 0.93 12.45
CA PRO A 113 1.28 0.79 11.66
C PRO A 113 2.55 0.76 12.52
N GLY A 114 2.45 1.10 13.80
CA GLY A 114 3.58 1.12 14.73
C GLY A 114 4.26 -0.24 14.86
N GLY A 115 5.60 -0.21 14.96
CA GLY A 115 6.40 -1.42 15.17
C GLY A 115 6.40 -2.41 14.00
N SER A 116 5.98 -2.01 12.79
CA SER A 116 5.91 -2.88 11.61
C SER A 116 7.20 -3.61 11.24
N VAL A 117 8.37 -3.07 11.63
CA VAL A 117 9.68 -3.69 11.39
C VAL A 117 10.39 -4.04 12.70
N THR A 118 10.08 -3.34 13.79
CA THR A 118 10.84 -3.36 15.04
C THR A 118 10.07 -3.99 16.20
N GLY A 119 8.80 -4.34 16.01
CA GLY A 119 7.89 -4.82 17.06
C GLY A 119 7.47 -3.75 18.08
N LYS A 120 8.05 -2.55 18.05
CA LYS A 120 7.78 -1.46 19.00
C LYS A 120 7.62 -0.14 18.29
N LEU A 121 6.65 0.67 18.73
CA LEU A 121 6.46 2.05 18.25
C LEU A 121 7.72 2.90 18.49
N LEU A 122 8.33 2.76 19.67
CA LEU A 122 9.61 3.36 20.03
C LEU A 122 10.64 2.24 20.27
N PRO A 123 11.48 1.89 19.28
CA PRO A 123 12.45 0.79 19.44
C PRO A 123 13.41 0.98 20.61
N ARG A 124 13.76 2.23 20.93
CA ARG A 124 14.63 2.61 22.06
C ARG A 124 13.86 3.02 23.32
N SER A 125 12.52 2.89 23.33
CA SER A 125 11.64 3.31 24.44
C SER A 125 11.74 4.77 24.87
N VAL A 126 12.41 5.63 24.08
CA VAL A 126 12.53 7.08 24.31
C VAL A 126 12.19 7.80 23.01
N LEU A 127 11.60 9.00 23.14
CA LEU A 127 11.16 9.81 22.00
C LEU A 127 12.34 10.40 21.22
N CYS A 128 13.30 11.00 21.93
CA CYS A 128 14.51 11.59 21.38
C CYS A 128 15.72 10.96 22.08
N PRO A 129 16.33 9.94 21.49
CA PRO A 129 17.50 9.33 22.08
C PRO A 129 18.71 10.22 21.84
N VAL A 130 19.33 10.70 22.91
CA VAL A 130 20.65 11.35 22.82
C VAL A 130 21.71 10.28 22.59
N SER A 131 22.62 10.52 21.64
CA SER A 131 23.84 9.72 21.55
C SER A 131 24.69 9.99 22.79
N PRO A 132 25.34 8.98 23.39
CA PRO A 132 26.40 9.26 24.35
C PRO A 132 27.49 10.12 23.66
N PRO A 133 28.18 10.98 24.42
CA PRO A 133 29.25 11.83 23.88
C PRO A 133 30.36 11.01 23.19
#